data_AF-A0A1Q5PS98-F1
#
_entry.id   AF-A0A1Q5PS98-F1
#
_cell.length_a   1.000
_cell.length_b   1.000
_cell.length_c   1.000
_cell.angle_alpha   90.00
_cell.angle_beta   90.00
_cell.angle_gamma   90.00
#
_symmetry.space_group_name_H-M   'P 1'
#
loop_
_entity.id
_entity.type
_entity.pdbx_description
1 polymer ?
#
loop_
_entity_poly.entity_id
_entity_poly.type
_entity_poly.pdbx_seq_one_letter_code
_entity_poly.pdbx_strand_id
1 'polypeptide(L)' 'MSRSLGGENSLAFVLTIDPVEGLPNDRISLSHQGREFLDVGEVAGYNYCGSGADAILLFFEPKSRIVLFTYDWS' A
#
# COMPACT_ATOMS: atom_id res chain seq x y z
N MET A 1 -25.78 -6.03 6.99
CA MET A 1 -25.39 -7.27 6.27
C MET A 1 -25.34 -6.93 4.79
N SER A 2 -24.15 -6.75 4.21
CA SER A 2 -24.00 -6.63 2.76
C SER A 2 -23.17 -7.81 2.26
N ARG A 3 -23.69 -8.49 1.23
CA ARG A 3 -23.06 -9.61 0.53
C ARG A 3 -22.53 -9.03 -0.78
N SER A 4 -21.23 -9.13 -1.03
CA SER A 4 -20.65 -8.84 -2.34
C SER A 4 -20.57 -10.15 -3.14
N LEU A 5 -21.15 -10.13 -4.34
CA LEU A 5 -21.12 -11.21 -5.32
C LEU A 5 -19.88 -11.04 -6.20
N GLY A 6 -19.15 -12.13 -6.41
CA GLY A 6 -17.99 -12.13 -7.31
C GLY A 6 -18.41 -11.95 -8.78
N GLY A 7 -17.61 -11.19 -9.52
CA GLY A 7 -17.75 -11.08 -10.97
C GLY A 7 -17.26 -9.79 -11.61
N GLU A 8 -16.17 -9.17 -11.17
CA GLU A 8 -15.34 -8.22 -11.94
C GLU A 8 -13.92 -8.33 -11.39
N ASN A 9 -12.89 -7.98 -12.16
CA ASN A 9 -11.47 -8.06 -11.75
C ASN A 9 -11.30 -7.63 -10.30
N SER A 10 -11.24 -8.61 -9.39
CA SER A 10 -11.11 -8.34 -7.97
C SER A 10 -9.70 -7.83 -7.81
N LEU A 11 -9.54 -6.50 -7.77
CA LEU A 11 -8.28 -5.89 -7.43
C LEU A 11 -7.85 -6.52 -6.10
N ALA A 12 -6.74 -7.27 -6.15
CA ALA A 12 -6.20 -7.89 -4.96
C ALA A 12 -5.87 -6.80 -3.93
N PHE A 13 -5.43 -5.63 -4.38
CA PHE A 13 -5.18 -4.46 -3.55
C PHE A 13 -5.85 -3.24 -4.17
N VAL A 14 -6.45 -2.40 -3.33
CA VAL A 14 -7.06 -1.14 -3.75
C VAL A 14 -6.17 -0.01 -3.29
N LEU A 15 -5.69 0.79 -4.25
CA LEU A 15 -4.96 2.02 -4.01
C LEU A 15 -5.91 3.19 -4.31
N THR A 16 -6.09 4.08 -3.34
CA THR A 16 -6.88 5.30 -3.52
C THR A 16 -5.99 6.51 -3.32
N ILE A 17 -6.11 7.48 -4.23
CA ILE A 17 -5.44 8.78 -4.12
C ILE A 17 -6.53 9.80 -3.77
N ASP A 18 -6.50 10.32 -2.55
CA ASP A 18 -7.48 11.31 -2.09
C ASP A 18 -6.97 12.72 -2.43
N PRO A 19 -7.67 13.49 -3.28
CA PRO A 19 -7.22 14.81 -3.72
C PRO A 19 -7.47 15.91 -2.67
N VAL A 20 -8.03 15.59 -1.50
CA VAL A 20 -8.43 16.56 -0.48
C VAL A 20 -7.27 16.82 0.48
N GLU A 21 -6.86 18.08 0.62
CA GLU A 21 -5.84 18.46 1.60
C GLU A 21 -6.34 18.29 3.05
N GLY A 22 -5.52 17.70 3.91
CA GLY A 22 -5.76 17.68 5.37
C GLY A 22 -6.12 16.32 5.99
N LEU A 23 -5.97 15.21 5.27
CA LEU A 23 -6.02 13.87 5.88
C LEU A 23 -4.66 13.51 6.51
N PRO A 24 -4.64 12.72 7.60
CA PRO A 24 -3.43 12.37 8.34
C PRO A 24 -2.50 11.39 7.61
N ASN A 25 -2.97 10.71 6.56
CA ASN A 25 -2.14 9.94 5.64
C ASN A 25 -1.94 10.77 4.38
N ASP A 26 -0.72 10.77 3.84
CA ASP A 26 -0.22 11.62 2.74
C ASP A 26 -0.91 11.38 1.38
N ARG A 27 -2.22 11.57 1.32
CA ARG A 27 -3.09 11.48 0.12
C ARG A 27 -3.16 10.09 -0.51
N ILE A 28 -2.57 9.06 0.10
CA ILE A 28 -2.58 7.69 -0.40
C ILE A 28 -3.16 6.75 0.66
N SER A 29 -4.16 5.95 0.28
CA SER A 29 -4.66 4.82 1.09
C SER A 29 -4.56 3.52 0.32
N LEU A 30 -4.21 2.45 1.03
CA LEU A 30 -3.98 1.14 0.47
C LEU A 30 -4.71 0.12 1.32
N SER A 31 -5.56 -0.69 0.69
CA SER A 31 -6.32 -1.71 1.40
C SER A 31 -6.39 -3.05 0.69
N HIS A 32 -6.55 -4.11 1.47
CA HIS A 32 -6.85 -5.47 1.01
C HIS A 32 -8.11 -5.97 1.69
N GLN A 33 -9.12 -6.35 0.90
CA GLN A 33 -10.42 -6.81 1.42
C GLN A 33 -11.05 -5.82 2.42
N GLY A 34 -10.90 -4.52 2.17
CA GLY A 34 -11.41 -3.45 3.04
C GLY A 34 -10.62 -3.23 4.34
N ARG A 35 -9.41 -3.78 4.45
CA ARG A 35 -8.51 -3.57 5.59
C ARG A 35 -7.33 -2.70 5.17
N GLU A 36 -7.14 -1.60 5.88
CA GLU A 36 -6.08 -0.63 5.62
C GLU A 36 -4.71 -1.17 5.99
N PHE A 37 -3.75 -0.91 5.11
CA PHE A 37 -2.34 -1.07 5.37
C PHE A 37 -1.80 0.12 6.15
N LEU A 38 -0.97 -0.16 7.14
CA LEU A 38 -0.19 0.84 7.87
C LEU A 38 1.17 0.96 7.19
N ASP A 39 1.64 2.19 6.96
CA ASP A 39 3.04 2.42 6.61
C ASP A 39 3.91 2.08 7.83
N VAL A 40 4.89 1.20 7.62
CA VAL A 40 5.83 0.72 8.64
C VAL A 40 7.24 1.25 8.39
N GLY A 41 7.55 1.67 7.17
CA GLY A 41 8.84 2.23 6.88
C GLY A 41 9.20 2.30 5.40
N GLU A 42 10.12 3.22 5.14
CA GLU A 42 10.73 3.49 3.85
C GLU A 42 12.25 3.49 4.01
N VAL A 43 12.94 2.88 3.04
CA VAL A 43 14.40 2.97 2.94
C VAL A 43 14.80 3.20 1.48
N ALA A 44 15.81 4.05 1.26
CA ALA A 44 16.33 4.25 -0.08
C ALA A 44 17.00 2.98 -0.63
N GLY A 45 16.72 2.61 -1.88
CA GLY A 45 17.22 1.37 -2.47
C GLY A 45 18.74 1.33 -2.63
N TYR A 46 19.38 2.49 -2.79
CA TYR A 46 20.84 2.60 -2.89
C TYR A 46 21.60 2.14 -1.64
N ASN A 47 20.93 2.02 -0.49
CA ASN A 47 21.53 1.48 0.74
C ASN A 47 21.85 -0.02 0.63
N TYR A 48 21.23 -0.74 -0.30
CA TYR A 48 21.38 -2.19 -0.45
C TYR A 48 22.11 -2.59 -1.72
N CYS A 49 21.82 -1.92 -2.84
CA CYS A 49 22.49 -2.12 -4.12
C CYS A 49 22.87 -0.75 -4.69
N GLY A 50 24.09 -0.58 -5.21
CA GLY A 50 24.56 0.71 -5.77
C GLY A 50 23.75 1.26 -6.96
N SER A 51 22.74 0.51 -7.41
CA SER A 51 21.70 0.89 -8.36
C SER A 51 20.42 0.13 -8.01
N GLY A 52 19.24 0.73 -8.21
CA GLY A 52 17.97 0.08 -7.94
C GLY A 52 16.83 1.06 -7.75
N ALA A 53 15.77 0.61 -7.07
CA ALA A 53 14.60 1.41 -6.72
C ALA A 53 15.02 2.68 -5.97
N ASP A 54 14.29 3.76 -6.16
CA ASP A 54 14.51 5.00 -5.42
C ASP A 54 14.15 4.78 -3.94
N ALA A 55 13.03 4.09 -3.70
CA ALA A 55 12.59 3.68 -2.36
C ALA A 55 12.08 2.23 -2.32
N ILE A 56 12.32 1.58 -1.18
CA ILE A 56 11.72 0.30 -0.79
C ILE A 56 10.72 0.62 0.32
N LEU A 57 9.46 0.24 0.10
CA LEU A 57 8.33 0.58 0.97
C LEU A 57 7.78 -0.69 1.62
N LEU A 58 7.47 -0.59 2.92
CA LEU A 58 6.92 -1.68 3.71
C LEU A 58 5.61 -1.27 4.37
N PHE A 59 4.56 -2.02 4.08
CA PHE A 59 3.26 -1.84 4.71
C PHE A 59 2.78 -3.08 5.43
N PHE A 60 2.04 -2.90 6.52
CA PHE A 60 1.51 -3.99 7.34
C PHE A 60 0.01 -3.85 7.62
N GLU A 61 -0.74 -4.93 7.39
CA GLU A 61 -2.14 -5.05 7.78
C GLU A 61 -2.27 -6.00 8.99
N PRO A 62 -2.65 -5.50 10.19
CA PRO A 62 -2.48 -6.25 11.44
C PRO A 62 -3.47 -7.41 11.65
N LYS A 63 -4.64 -7.42 11.01
CA LYS A 63 -5.66 -8.46 11.22
C LYS A 63 -5.35 -9.73 10.42
N SER A 64 -5.04 -9.59 9.14
CA SER A 64 -4.64 -10.72 8.27
C SER A 64 -3.16 -11.03 8.40
N ARG A 65 -2.38 -10.12 9.00
CA ARG A 65 -0.91 -10.20 9.10
C ARG A 65 -0.26 -10.31 7.72
N ILE A 66 -0.77 -9.51 6.78
CA ILE A 66 -0.21 -9.40 5.44
C ILE A 66 0.81 -8.27 5.45
N VAL A 67 1.95 -8.54 4.83
CA VAL A 67 2.97 -7.55 4.54
C VAL A 67 2.90 -7.25 3.05
N LEU A 68 2.74 -5.98 2.69
CA LEU A 68 3.01 -5.54 1.32
C LEU A 68 4.43 -4.98 1.27
N PHE A 69 5.20 -5.52 0.33
CA PHE A 69 6.56 -5.09 0.04
C PHE A 69 6.62 -4.62 -1.40
N THR A 70 6.96 -3.36 -1.61
CA THR A 70 6.94 -2.73 -2.94
C THR A 70 8.09 -1.75 -3.12
N TYR A 71 8.25 -1.29 -4.36
CA TYR A 71 9.33 -0.43 -4.80
C TYR A 71 8.79 0.80 -5.50
N ASP A 72 9.40 1.95 -5.23
CA ASP A 72 9.22 3.16 -6.01
C ASP A 72 10.36 3.30 -7.02
N TRP A 73 10.01 3.66 -8.25
CA TRP A 73 10.93 3.77 -9.39
C TRP A 73 10.64 5.05 -10.17
N SER A 74 11.69 5.79 -10.54
CA SER A 74 11.66 6.91 -11.51
C SER A 74 11.49 6.48 -12.96
#